data_AF-A0A654E0H7-F1
#
_entry.id   AF-A0A654E0H7-F1
#
_cell.length_a   1.000
_cell.length_b   1.000
_cell.length_c   1.000
_cell.angle_alpha   90.00
_cell.angle_beta   90.00
_cell.angle_gamma   90.00
#
_symmetry.space_group_name_H-M   'P 1'
#
loop_
_entity.id
_entity.type
_entity.pdbx_description
1 polymer ?
#
loop_
_entity_poly.entity_id
_entity_poly.type
_entity_poly.pdbx_seq_one_letter_code
_entity_poly.pdbx_strand_id
1 'polypeptide(L)'
;MANDTKGQVEKILAELGKKIDQLIVETKNASGDVREDVEKKIQELKKKKEKLEKDFESYKGKNEGKWQDAKSHLSSAIQELKKAIEAMFKDNSASK
;
A
#
# COMPACT_ATOMS: atom_id res chain seq x y z
N MET A 1 -8.53 6.43 -26.40
CA MET A 1 -8.43 5.19 -25.59
C MET A 1 -7.17 5.17 -24.68
N ALA A 2 -6.00 5.67 -25.10
CA ALA A 2 -4.82 5.72 -24.21
C ALA A 2 -4.94 6.69 -23.00
N ASN A 3 -5.85 7.67 -23.06
CA ASN A 3 -6.07 8.63 -21.99
C ASN A 3 -6.82 8.03 -20.78
N ASP A 4 -7.66 7.02 -21.02
CA ASP A 4 -8.47 6.36 -19.98
C ASP A 4 -7.61 5.50 -19.04
N THR A 5 -6.65 4.73 -19.58
CA THR A 5 -5.76 3.89 -18.77
C THR A 5 -4.87 4.73 -17.85
N LYS A 6 -4.36 5.87 -18.34
CA LYS A 6 -3.48 6.74 -17.55
C LYS A 6 -4.20 7.34 -16.34
N GLY A 7 -5.39 7.91 -16.55
CA GLY A 7 -6.17 8.47 -15.44
C GLY A 7 -6.59 7.41 -14.41
N GLN A 8 -6.91 6.19 -14.86
CA GLN A 8 -7.21 5.08 -13.96
C GLN A 8 -6.01 4.68 -13.10
N VAL A 9 -4.82 4.60 -13.71
CA VAL A 9 -3.58 4.28 -13.00
C VAL A 9 -3.21 5.35 -11.98
N GLU A 10 -3.26 6.63 -12.36
CA GLU A 10 -2.98 7.74 -11.45
C GLU A 10 -3.94 7.72 -10.24
N LYS A 11 -5.22 7.40 -10.47
CA LYS A 11 -6.20 7.22 -9.40
C LYS A 11 -5.84 6.07 -8.47
N ILE A 12 -5.46 4.91 -9.03
CA ILE A 12 -5.03 3.75 -8.25
C ILE A 12 -3.80 4.07 -7.40
N LEU A 13 -2.78 4.70 -7.99
CA LEU A 13 -1.56 5.09 -7.27
C LEU A 13 -1.86 6.05 -6.13
N ALA A 14 -2.75 7.01 -6.36
CA ALA A 14 -3.23 7.91 -5.31
C ALA A 14 -3.98 7.15 -4.21
N GLU A 15 -4.83 6.18 -4.55
CA GLU A 15 -5.53 5.34 -3.56
C GLU A 15 -4.55 4.48 -2.74
N LEU A 16 -3.54 3.89 -3.38
CA LEU A 16 -2.49 3.12 -2.71
C LEU A 16 -1.69 4.02 -1.76
N GLY A 17 -1.35 5.24 -2.18
CA GLY A 17 -0.71 6.25 -1.33
C GLY A 17 -1.54 6.57 -0.10
N LYS A 18 -2.83 6.89 -0.28
CA LYS A 18 -3.75 7.16 0.82
C LYS A 18 -3.86 6.00 1.80
N LYS A 19 -3.92 4.75 1.31
CA LYS A 19 -3.96 3.57 2.17
C LYS A 19 -2.67 3.42 2.97
N ILE A 20 -1.50 3.62 2.35
CA ILE A 20 -0.22 3.61 3.06
C ILE A 20 -0.18 4.70 4.14
N ASP A 21 -0.67 5.91 3.84
CA ASP A 21 -0.74 6.99 4.81
C ASP A 21 -1.68 6.68 5.97
N GLN A 22 -2.83 6.04 5.70
CA GLN A 22 -3.71 5.52 6.75
C GLN A 22 -2.98 4.51 7.64
N LEU A 23 -2.26 3.55 7.05
CA LEU A 23 -1.47 2.59 7.82
C LEU A 23 -0.43 3.27 8.70
N ILE A 24 0.23 4.35 8.24
CA ILE A 24 1.17 5.14 9.06
C ILE A 24 0.46 5.73 10.26
N VAL A 25 -0.70 6.35 10.07
CA VAL A 25 -1.48 6.97 11.15
C VAL A 25 -1.94 5.90 12.14
N GLU A 26 -2.45 4.77 11.66
CA GLU A 26 -2.86 3.66 12.51
C GLU A 26 -1.65 3.13 13.30
N THR A 27 -0.51 2.93 12.65
CA THR A 27 0.72 2.43 13.28
C THR A 27 1.27 3.32 14.38
N LYS A 28 1.08 4.64 14.28
CA LYS A 28 1.49 5.58 15.35
C LYS A 28 0.79 5.30 16.68
N ASN A 29 -0.40 4.68 16.64
CA ASN A 29 -1.15 4.31 17.85
C ASN A 29 -0.77 2.92 18.39
N ALA A 30 0.07 2.16 17.67
CA ALA A 30 0.46 0.81 18.08
C ALA A 30 1.57 0.83 19.14
N SER A 31 1.64 -0.23 19.95
CA SER A 31 2.69 -0.44 20.98
C SER A 31 4.09 -0.55 20.37
N GLY A 32 5.14 -0.19 21.13
CA GLY A 32 6.52 0.01 20.66
C GLY A 32 7.10 -1.09 19.74
N ASP A 33 7.05 -2.36 20.15
CA ASP A 33 7.60 -3.46 19.35
C ASP A 33 6.80 -3.69 18.05
N VAL A 34 5.47 -3.68 18.16
CA VAL A 34 4.55 -3.81 17.00
C VAL A 34 4.76 -2.67 16.01
N ARG A 35 4.96 -1.46 16.53
CA ARG A 35 5.15 -0.27 15.72
C ARG A 35 6.38 -0.41 14.82
N GLU A 36 7.50 -0.90 15.34
CA GLU A 36 8.74 -1.01 14.56
C GLU A 36 8.60 -2.00 13.39
N ASP A 37 7.99 -3.17 13.63
CA ASP A 37 7.73 -4.16 12.58
C ASP A 37 6.77 -3.64 11.50
N VAL A 38 5.72 -2.92 11.92
CA VAL A 38 4.76 -2.34 10.99
C VAL A 38 5.38 -1.17 10.22
N GLU A 39 6.18 -0.32 10.86
CA GLU A 39 6.92 0.77 10.20
C GLU A 39 7.86 0.23 9.11
N LYS A 40 8.57 -0.89 9.37
CA LYS A 40 9.39 -1.57 8.36
C LYS A 40 8.55 -2.01 7.15
N LYS A 41 7.40 -2.66 7.38
CA LYS A 41 6.51 -3.10 6.30
C LYS A 41 5.94 -1.92 5.51
N ILE A 42 5.56 -0.83 6.19
CA ILE A 42 5.10 0.40 5.54
C ILE A 42 6.19 0.99 4.62
N GLN A 43 7.45 1.01 5.08
CA GLN A 43 8.57 1.48 4.26
C GLN A 43 8.75 0.62 3.00
N GLU A 44 8.58 -0.70 3.10
CA GLU A 44 8.59 -1.57 1.93
C GLU A 44 7.44 -1.28 0.97
N LEU A 45 6.23 -1.04 1.48
CA LEU A 45 5.07 -0.67 0.66
C LEU A 45 5.30 0.66 -0.07
N LYS A 46 5.92 1.66 0.59
CA LYS A 46 6.31 2.93 -0.04
C LYS A 46 7.28 2.69 -1.21
N LYS A 47 8.35 1.93 -0.97
CA LYS A 47 9.32 1.59 -2.03
C LYS A 47 8.67 0.86 -3.20
N LYS A 48 7.75 -0.07 -2.92
CA LYS A 48 7.00 -0.79 -3.95
C LYS A 48 6.07 0.15 -4.73
N LYS A 49 5.39 1.11 -4.07
CA LYS A 49 4.60 2.16 -4.72
C LYS A 49 5.46 3.03 -5.62
N GLU A 50 6.60 3.53 -5.13
CA GLU A 50 7.49 4.39 -5.93
C GLU A 50 8.04 3.65 -7.14
N LYS A 51 8.41 2.37 -6.98
CA LYS A 51 8.82 1.53 -8.10
C LYS A 51 7.69 1.37 -9.10
N LEU A 52 6.48 1.13 -8.63
CA LEU A 52 5.29 1.03 -9.44
C LEU A 52 5.06 2.33 -10.23
N GLU A 53 5.09 3.50 -9.59
CA GLU A 53 5.01 4.83 -10.24
C GLU A 53 6.06 5.00 -11.35
N LYS A 54 7.32 4.68 -11.06
CA LYS A 54 8.41 4.76 -12.05
C LYS A 54 8.21 3.80 -13.21
N ASP A 55 7.81 2.57 -12.92
CA ASP A 55 7.52 1.56 -13.94
C ASP A 55 6.38 2.09 -14.84
N PHE A 56 5.33 2.67 -14.28
CA PHE A 56 4.25 3.25 -15.07
C PHE A 56 4.67 4.41 -15.96
N GLU A 57 5.45 5.36 -15.41
CA GLU A 57 5.96 6.49 -16.18
C GLU A 57 6.88 6.01 -17.32
N SER A 58 7.68 4.98 -17.07
CA SER A 58 8.60 4.38 -18.04
C SER A 58 7.86 3.53 -19.10
N TYR A 59 6.77 2.87 -18.71
CA TYR A 59 5.97 2.00 -19.56
C TYR A 59 4.66 2.68 -19.99
N LYS A 60 4.73 3.78 -20.76
CA LYS A 60 3.58 4.30 -21.54
C LYS A 60 3.10 3.27 -22.59
N GLY A 61 2.38 2.24 -22.15
CA GLY A 61 1.55 1.36 -22.99
C GLY A 61 2.16 0.07 -23.54
N LYS A 62 3.41 -0.32 -23.17
CA LYS A 62 4.03 -1.55 -23.71
C LYS A 62 3.97 -2.79 -22.79
N ASN A 63 3.54 -2.64 -21.53
CA ASN A 63 3.58 -3.72 -20.53
C ASN A 63 2.43 -3.61 -19.51
N GLU A 64 1.18 -3.45 -19.98
CA GLU A 64 0.00 -3.36 -19.10
C GLU A 64 -0.16 -4.55 -18.14
N GLY A 65 0.24 -5.76 -18.55
CA GLY A 65 0.19 -6.94 -17.69
C GLY A 65 1.07 -6.82 -16.44
N LYS A 66 2.34 -6.42 -16.60
CA LYS A 66 3.27 -6.25 -15.46
C LYS A 66 2.79 -5.19 -14.48
N TRP A 67 2.16 -4.14 -15.00
CA TRP A 67 1.54 -3.10 -14.19
C TRP A 67 0.37 -3.65 -13.36
N GLN A 68 -0.54 -4.41 -13.98
CA GLN A 68 -1.67 -5.03 -13.28
C GLN A 68 -1.22 -5.98 -12.18
N ASP A 69 -0.22 -6.83 -12.45
CA ASP A 69 0.36 -7.75 -11.47
C ASP A 69 0.95 -6.98 -10.29
N ALA A 70 1.82 -6.00 -10.57
CA ALA A 70 2.49 -5.24 -9.52
C ALA A 70 1.49 -4.43 -8.66
N LYS A 71 0.45 -3.86 -9.28
CA LYS A 71 -0.69 -3.27 -8.57
C LYS A 71 -1.37 -4.30 -7.66
N SER A 72 -1.68 -5.49 -8.18
CA SER A 72 -2.36 -6.55 -7.44
C SER A 72 -1.57 -6.95 -6.20
N HIS A 73 -0.28 -7.24 -6.38
CA HIS A 73 0.63 -7.59 -5.28
C HIS A 73 0.72 -6.49 -4.22
N LEU A 74 0.84 -5.22 -4.63
CA LEU A 74 0.92 -4.11 -3.68
C LEU A 74 -0.40 -3.92 -2.93
N SER A 75 -1.53 -4.01 -3.62
CA SER A 75 -2.86 -3.89 -3.00
C SER A 75 -3.11 -5.01 -1.98
N SER A 76 -2.73 -6.24 -2.30
CA SER A 76 -2.80 -7.38 -1.37
C SER A 76 -1.93 -7.15 -0.14
N ALA A 77 -0.67 -6.73 -0.33
CA ALA A 77 0.24 -6.48 0.79
C ALA A 77 -0.27 -5.36 1.72
N ILE A 78 -0.87 -4.30 1.18
CA ILE A 78 -1.54 -3.25 1.96
C ILE A 78 -2.72 -3.82 2.75
N GLN A 79 -3.55 -4.67 2.14
CA GLN A 79 -4.71 -5.27 2.82
C GLN A 79 -4.28 -6.21 3.95
N GLU A 80 -3.26 -7.02 3.73
CA GLU A 80 -2.70 -7.91 4.75
C GLU A 80 -2.12 -7.09 5.91
N LEU A 81 -1.38 -6.02 5.61
CA LEU A 81 -0.85 -5.14 6.65
C LEU A 81 -1.96 -4.46 7.45
N LYS A 82 -3.01 -3.97 6.78
CA LYS A 82 -4.18 -3.40 7.44
C LYS A 82 -4.84 -4.39 8.40
N LYS A 83 -5.08 -5.62 7.96
CA LYS A 83 -5.66 -6.68 8.80
C LYS A 83 -4.78 -6.99 10.00
N ALA A 84 -3.46 -7.05 9.83
CA ALA A 84 -2.54 -7.28 10.93
C ALA A 84 -2.62 -6.16 11.97
N ILE A 85 -2.60 -4.91 11.53
CA ILE A 85 -2.76 -3.73 12.40
C ILE A 85 -4.12 -3.75 13.11
N GLU A 86 -5.21 -4.01 12.39
CA GLU A 86 -6.56 -4.10 12.96
C GLU A 86 -6.69 -5.22 14.00
N ALA A 87 -6.09 -6.38 13.75
CA ALA A 87 -6.08 -7.50 14.70
C ALA A 87 -5.33 -7.12 15.99
N MET A 88 -4.17 -6.46 15.85
CA MET A 88 -3.38 -6.00 17.00
C MET A 88 -4.12 -4.93 17.82
N PHE A 89 -4.89 -4.05 17.18
CA PHE A 89 -5.71 -3.06 17.89
C PHE A 89 -6.94 -3.67 18.58
N LYS A 90 -7.57 -4.67 17.97
CA LYS A 90 -8.71 -5.39 18.57
C LYS A 90 -8.30 -6.21 19.79
N ASP A 91 -7.14 -6.86 19.73
CA ASP A 91 -6.61 -7.63 20.86
C ASP A 91 -6.35 -6.72 22.09
N ASN A 92 -5.81 -5.52 21.86
CA ASN A 92 -5.56 -4.52 22.91
C ASN A 92 -6.84 -3.85 23.47
N SER A 93 -7.99 -4.01 22.82
CA SER A 93 -9.28 -3.45 23.28
C SER A 93 -10.23 -4.49 23.88
N ALA A 94 -9.97 -5.79 23.70
CA ALA A 94 -10.77 -6.88 24.26
C ALA A 94 -10.34 -7.31 25.68
N SER A 95 -9.27 -6.75 26.23
CA SER A 95 -8.74 -7.12 27.55
C SER A 95 -9.19 -6.18 28.69
N LYS A 96 -10.32 -5.49 28.55
CA LYS A 96 -10.87 -4.61 29.58
C LYS A 96 -12.17 -5.13 30.17
#